data_AF-A0A9E4TR82-F1
#
_entry.id   AF-A0A9E4TR82-F1
#
_cell.length_a   1.000
_cell.length_b   1.000
_cell.length_c   1.000
_cell.angle_alpha   90.00
_cell.angle_beta   90.00
_cell.angle_gamma   90.00
#
_symmetry.space_group_name_H-M   'P 1'
#
loop_
_entity.id
_entity.type
_entity.pdbx_description
1 polymer ?
#
loop_
_entity_poly.entity_id
_entity_poly.type
_entity_poly.pdbx_seq_one_letter_code
_entity_poly.pdbx_strand_id
1 'polypeptide(L)'
;MESRKKRRIGALEAMNGWMNVEMSELRLTQRQANERLHVLEKKMLEIDGEINEAEHCLRSAVDPGTKLVLEEYQMLFAYLDHKQRIRVNNERQHGFARERLEKIENEMIQQGLKIRGMENLLERRFGELALDKENKQLSLLDEAWLQKQKDEA
;
A
#
# COMPACT_ATOMS: atom_id res chain seq x y z
N MET A 1 8.74 35.95 -19.46
CA MET A 1 8.84 34.48 -19.68
C MET A 1 9.16 33.72 -18.38
N GLU A 2 10.14 34.19 -17.59
CA GLU A 2 10.59 33.56 -16.34
C GLU A 2 9.50 33.42 -15.24
N SER A 3 8.63 34.43 -15.09
CA SER A 3 7.46 34.39 -14.17
C SER A 3 6.47 33.26 -14.49
N ARG A 4 6.33 32.86 -15.77
CA ARG A 4 5.44 31.74 -16.15
C ARG A 4 6.08 30.38 -15.83
N LYS A 5 7.40 30.25 -15.99
CA LYS A 5 8.14 29.03 -15.63
C LYS A 5 8.10 28.78 -14.12
N LYS A 6 8.35 29.80 -13.30
CA LYS A 6 8.25 29.70 -11.82
C LYS A 6 6.85 29.29 -11.35
N ARG A 7 5.79 29.86 -11.94
CA ARG A 7 4.40 29.46 -11.64
C ARG A 7 4.10 28.01 -11.99
N ARG A 8 4.63 27.51 -13.12
CA ARG A 8 4.47 26.11 -13.52
C ARG A 8 5.18 25.15 -12.55
N ILE A 9 6.38 25.50 -12.09
CA ILE A 9 7.10 24.72 -11.08
C ILE A 9 6.29 24.65 -9.78
N GLY A 10 5.80 25.79 -9.28
CA GLY A 10 4.96 25.80 -8.08
C GLY A 10 3.68 24.96 -8.20
N ALA A 11 3.07 24.92 -9.39
CA ALA A 11 1.93 24.04 -9.64
C ALA A 11 2.33 22.55 -9.59
N LEU A 12 3.48 22.18 -10.15
CA LEU A 12 4.00 20.81 -10.08
C LEU A 12 4.37 20.41 -8.65
N GLU A 13 4.96 21.32 -7.86
CA GLU A 13 5.25 21.08 -6.44
C GLU A 13 3.98 20.84 -5.64
N ALA A 14 2.94 21.65 -5.86
CA ALA A 14 1.64 21.46 -5.23
C ALA A 14 1.05 20.09 -5.61
N MET A 15 1.06 19.72 -6.89
CA MET A 15 0.60 18.39 -7.35
C MET A 15 1.40 17.26 -6.71
N ASN A 16 2.73 17.39 -6.61
CA ASN A 16 3.56 16.39 -5.93
C ASN A 16 3.21 16.27 -4.44
N GLY A 17 2.92 17.39 -3.78
CA GLY A 17 2.44 17.42 -2.40
C GLY A 17 1.14 16.63 -2.23
N TRP A 18 0.14 16.90 -3.08
CA TRP A 18 -1.13 16.15 -3.07
C TRP A 18 -0.94 14.65 -3.29
N MET A 19 -0.08 14.26 -4.24
CA MET A 19 0.21 12.84 -4.51
C MET A 19 0.84 12.14 -3.29
N ASN A 20 1.70 12.82 -2.53
CA ASN A 20 2.31 12.29 -1.31
C ASN A 20 1.30 12.15 -0.15
N VAL A 21 0.33 13.06 -0.07
CA VAL A 21 -0.80 12.93 0.87
C VAL A 21 -1.63 11.68 0.53
N GLU A 22 -2.02 11.52 -0.73
CA GLU A 22 -2.77 10.35 -1.21
C GLU A 22 -2.00 9.04 -0.95
N MET A 23 -0.69 9.03 -1.16
CA MET A 23 0.16 7.88 -0.83
C MET A 23 0.15 7.56 0.68
N SER A 24 0.07 8.57 1.54
CA SER A 24 0.00 8.40 2.99
C SER A 24 -1.34 7.81 3.42
N GLU A 25 -2.44 8.23 2.79
CA GLU A 25 -3.78 7.66 3.00
C GLU A 25 -3.86 6.20 2.54
N LEU A 26 -3.24 5.87 1.39
CA LEU A 26 -3.12 4.49 0.92
C LEU A 26 -2.34 3.61 1.91
N ARG A 27 -1.23 4.11 2.47
CA ARG A 27 -0.48 3.39 3.52
C ARG A 27 -1.31 3.12 4.76
N LEU A 28 -2.10 4.11 5.21
CA LEU A 28 -3.01 3.92 6.34
C LEU A 28 -4.05 2.83 6.03
N THR A 29 -4.62 2.86 4.83
CA THR A 29 -5.61 1.88 4.37
C THR A 29 -5.02 0.47 4.28
N GLN A 30 -3.79 0.34 3.76
CA GLN A 30 -3.04 -0.92 3.72
C GLN A 30 -2.83 -1.47 5.14
N ARG A 31 -2.43 -0.63 6.09
CA ARG A 31 -2.22 -1.03 7.48
C ARG A 31 -3.51 -1.58 8.11
N GLN A 32 -4.62 -0.87 7.95
CA GLN A 32 -5.92 -1.31 8.45
C GLN A 32 -6.39 -2.61 7.78
N ALA A 33 -6.11 -2.79 6.49
CA ALA A 33 -6.41 -4.03 5.78
C ALA A 33 -5.58 -5.21 6.32
N ASN A 34 -4.29 -4.99 6.57
CA ASN A 34 -3.40 -5.98 7.19
C ASN A 34 -3.85 -6.38 8.60
N GLU A 35 -4.23 -5.40 9.43
CA GLU A 35 -4.75 -5.68 10.78
C GLU A 35 -6.02 -6.53 10.73
N ARG A 36 -6.94 -6.24 9.80
CA ARG A 36 -8.15 -7.05 9.59
C ARG A 36 -7.81 -8.47 9.13
N LEU A 37 -6.86 -8.62 8.22
CA LEU A 37 -6.41 -9.93 7.73
C LEU A 37 -5.82 -10.75 8.89
N HIS A 38 -4.97 -10.13 9.71
CA HIS A 38 -4.36 -10.76 10.88
C HIS A 38 -5.41 -11.23 11.90
N VAL A 39 -6.45 -10.42 12.14
CA VAL A 39 -7.57 -10.81 13.01
C VAL A 39 -8.33 -12.02 12.45
N LEU A 40 -8.53 -12.09 11.12
CA LEU A 40 -9.16 -13.24 10.48
C LEU A 40 -8.30 -14.50 10.60
N GLU A 41 -6.99 -14.39 10.39
CA GLU A 41 -6.03 -15.50 10.54
C GLU A 41 -6.05 -16.06 11.96
N LYS A 42 -6.08 -15.18 12.96
CA LYS A 42 -6.19 -15.61 14.36
C LYS A 42 -7.50 -16.37 14.62
N LYS A 43 -8.63 -15.87 14.12
CA LYS A 43 -9.93 -16.55 14.28
C LYS A 43 -9.97 -17.91 13.56
N MET A 44 -9.30 -18.04 12.42
CA MET A 44 -9.18 -19.31 11.72
C MET A 44 -8.37 -20.31 12.54
N LEU A 45 -7.22 -19.89 13.09
CA LEU A 45 -6.41 -20.74 13.97
C LEU A 45 -7.17 -21.20 15.21
N GLU A 46 -7.96 -20.33 15.83
CA GLU A 46 -8.81 -20.67 16.98
C GLU A 46 -9.83 -21.76 16.62
N ILE A 47 -10.52 -21.62 15.48
CA ILE A 47 -11.50 -22.62 15.01
C ILE A 47 -10.83 -23.93 14.61
N ASP A 48 -9.67 -23.88 13.95
CA ASP A 48 -8.91 -25.07 13.60
C ASP A 48 -8.50 -25.83 14.88
N GLY A 49 -8.13 -25.10 15.95
CA GLY A 49 -7.89 -25.68 17.27
C GLY A 49 -9.12 -26.39 17.84
N GLU A 50 -10.27 -25.72 17.87
CA GLU A 50 -11.53 -26.30 18.35
C GLU A 50 -11.96 -27.54 17.56
N ILE A 51 -11.79 -27.52 16.24
CA ILE A 51 -12.07 -28.68 15.37
C ILE A 51 -11.13 -29.83 15.71
N ASN A 52 -9.84 -29.58 15.83
CA ASN A 52 -8.85 -30.59 16.16
C ASN A 52 -9.11 -31.24 17.52
N GLU A 53 -9.50 -30.46 18.53
CA GLU A 53 -9.89 -30.95 19.85
C GLU A 53 -11.14 -31.83 19.77
N ALA A 54 -12.18 -31.38 19.06
CA ALA A 54 -13.41 -32.15 18.88
C ALA A 54 -13.17 -33.46 18.10
N GLU A 55 -12.34 -33.44 17.06
CA GLU A 55 -11.92 -34.66 16.36
C GLU A 55 -11.09 -35.59 17.25
N HIS A 56 -10.21 -35.04 18.10
CA HIS A 56 -9.46 -35.83 19.06
C HIS A 56 -10.41 -36.56 20.03
N CYS A 57 -11.41 -35.86 20.56
CA CYS A 57 -12.45 -36.47 21.41
C CYS A 57 -13.17 -37.63 20.71
N LEU A 58 -13.51 -37.49 19.43
CA LEU A 58 -14.09 -38.58 18.63
C LEU A 58 -13.13 -39.77 18.51
N ARG A 59 -11.85 -39.51 18.25
CA ARG A 59 -10.84 -40.58 18.12
C ARG A 59 -10.62 -41.31 19.44
N SER A 60 -10.53 -40.60 20.57
CA SER A 60 -10.38 -41.20 21.90
C SER A 60 -11.63 -41.95 22.37
N ALA A 61 -12.81 -41.59 21.87
CA ALA A 61 -14.06 -42.26 22.23
C ALA A 61 -14.22 -43.69 21.66
N VAL A 62 -13.30 -44.07 20.76
CA VAL A 62 -13.21 -45.42 20.17
C VAL A 62 -12.45 -46.37 21.12
N ASP A 63 -11.71 -45.85 22.10
CA ASP A 63 -11.00 -46.67 23.08
C ASP A 63 -11.98 -47.42 24.00
N PRO A 64 -11.71 -48.70 24.36
CA PRO A 64 -12.63 -49.53 25.14
C PRO A 64 -13.02 -48.96 26.50
N GLY A 65 -12.17 -48.08 27.08
CA GLY A 65 -12.36 -47.47 28.39
C GLY A 65 -13.13 -46.14 28.39
N THR A 66 -13.43 -45.57 27.23
CA THR A 66 -14.01 -44.22 27.11
C THR A 66 -15.09 -44.21 26.03
N LYS A 67 -16.19 -44.94 26.24
CA LYS A 67 -17.30 -44.94 25.28
C LYS A 67 -18.19 -43.73 25.53
N LEU A 68 -18.28 -42.83 24.55
CA LEU A 68 -19.33 -41.82 24.50
C LEU A 68 -20.70 -42.50 24.29
N VAL A 69 -21.75 -41.93 24.86
CA VAL A 69 -23.13 -42.33 24.56
C VAL A 69 -23.58 -41.73 23.23
N LEU A 70 -24.64 -42.30 22.63
CA LEU A 70 -25.12 -41.89 21.31
C LEU A 70 -25.42 -40.37 21.22
N GLU A 71 -25.99 -39.79 22.27
CA GLU A 71 -26.30 -38.36 22.35
C GLU A 71 -25.04 -37.49 22.29
N GLU A 72 -23.97 -37.90 22.96
CA GLU A 72 -22.68 -37.18 22.95
C GLU A 72 -22.04 -37.21 21.56
N TYR A 73 -22.13 -38.36 20.86
CA TYR A 73 -21.71 -38.44 19.46
C TYR A 73 -22.51 -37.48 18.58
N GLN A 74 -23.83 -37.47 18.69
CA GLN A 74 -24.69 -36.59 17.89
C GLN A 74 -24.37 -35.11 18.13
N MET A 75 -24.16 -34.71 19.39
CA MET A 75 -23.76 -33.35 19.74
C MET A 75 -22.39 -32.99 19.16
N LEU A 76 -21.41 -33.89 19.26
CA LEU A 76 -20.05 -33.64 18.78
C LEU A 76 -19.99 -33.54 17.24
N PHE A 77 -20.74 -34.36 16.51
CA PHE A 77 -20.88 -34.23 15.06
C PHE A 77 -21.57 -32.92 14.66
N ALA A 78 -22.64 -32.52 15.36
CA ALA A 78 -23.31 -31.24 15.10
C ALA A 78 -22.38 -30.04 15.38
N TYR A 79 -21.58 -30.12 16.44
CA TYR A 79 -20.56 -29.12 16.76
C TYR A 79 -19.50 -29.03 15.66
N LEU A 80 -18.95 -30.16 15.20
CA LEU A 80 -17.95 -30.21 14.13
C LEU A 80 -18.50 -29.66 12.82
N ASP A 81 -19.70 -30.05 12.39
CA ASP A 81 -20.33 -29.51 11.19
C ASP A 81 -20.51 -27.98 11.30
N HIS A 82 -20.96 -27.51 12.46
CA HIS A 82 -21.10 -26.07 12.70
C HIS A 82 -19.76 -25.33 12.60
N LYS A 83 -18.70 -25.84 13.26
CA LYS A 83 -17.37 -25.23 13.23
C LYS A 83 -16.74 -25.28 11.85
N GLN A 84 -16.90 -26.37 11.11
CA GLN A 84 -16.43 -26.49 9.73
C GLN A 84 -17.09 -25.47 8.82
N ARG A 85 -18.39 -25.18 8.98
CA ARG A 85 -19.06 -24.10 8.23
C ARG A 85 -18.49 -22.73 8.55
N ILE A 86 -18.19 -22.45 9.82
CA ILE A 86 -17.56 -21.17 10.21
C ILE A 86 -16.14 -21.08 9.62
N ARG A 87 -15.35 -22.16 9.68
CA ARG A 87 -14.02 -22.24 9.07
C ARG A 87 -14.05 -21.90 7.58
N VAL A 88 -14.92 -22.56 6.81
CA VAL A 88 -15.08 -22.29 5.37
C VAL A 88 -15.51 -20.85 5.11
N ASN A 89 -16.37 -20.27 5.95
CA ASN A 89 -16.76 -18.87 5.80
C ASN A 89 -15.60 -17.92 6.10
N ASN A 90 -14.81 -18.19 7.14
CA ASN A 90 -13.63 -17.40 7.47
C ASN A 90 -12.55 -17.51 6.38
N GLU A 91 -12.33 -18.69 5.80
CA GLU A 91 -11.43 -18.88 4.64
C GLU A 91 -11.87 -18.02 3.45
N ARG A 92 -13.17 -17.95 3.15
CA ARG A 92 -13.70 -17.08 2.10
C ARG A 92 -13.44 -15.60 2.42
N GLN A 93 -13.73 -15.18 3.65
CA GLN A 93 -13.49 -13.80 4.09
C GLN A 93 -12.00 -13.43 4.04
N HIS A 94 -11.11 -14.36 4.43
CA HIS A 94 -9.67 -14.21 4.31
C HIS A 94 -9.25 -14.03 2.85
N GLY A 95 -9.76 -14.88 1.95
CA GLY A 95 -9.52 -14.76 0.51
C GLY A 95 -9.91 -13.38 -0.04
N PHE A 96 -11.13 -12.89 0.28
CA PHE A 96 -11.57 -11.56 -0.13
C PHE A 96 -10.72 -10.43 0.47
N ALA A 97 -10.36 -10.54 1.74
CA ALA A 97 -9.52 -9.55 2.41
C ALA A 97 -8.12 -9.49 1.78
N ARG A 98 -7.55 -10.65 1.42
CA ARG A 98 -6.25 -10.76 0.76
C ARG A 98 -6.26 -10.17 -0.64
N GLU A 99 -7.26 -10.48 -1.45
CA GLU A 99 -7.41 -9.90 -2.79
C GLU A 99 -7.55 -8.37 -2.72
N ARG A 100 -8.29 -7.87 -1.72
CA ARG A 100 -8.41 -6.43 -1.48
C ARG A 100 -7.09 -5.78 -1.08
N LEU A 101 -6.31 -6.43 -0.22
CA LEU A 101 -4.98 -5.96 0.17
C LEU A 101 -4.05 -5.87 -1.05
N GLU A 102 -4.05 -6.89 -1.90
CA GLU A 102 -3.25 -6.90 -3.14
C GLU A 102 -3.63 -5.74 -4.08
N LYS A 103 -4.92 -5.41 -4.19
CA LYS A 103 -5.38 -4.23 -4.95
C LYS A 103 -4.81 -2.92 -4.38
N ILE A 104 -4.84 -2.76 -3.06
CA ILE A 104 -4.26 -1.58 -2.38
C ILE A 104 -2.75 -1.51 -2.62
N GLU A 105 -2.05 -2.64 -2.55
CA GLU A 105 -0.61 -2.70 -2.80
C GLU A 105 -0.25 -2.33 -4.24
N ASN A 106 -1.04 -2.80 -5.20
CA ASN A 106 -0.90 -2.41 -6.60
C ASN A 106 -1.15 -0.91 -6.80
N GLU A 107 -2.19 -0.34 -6.18
CA GLU A 107 -2.47 1.10 -6.21
C GLU A 107 -1.30 1.91 -5.62
N MET A 108 -0.74 1.45 -4.50
CA MET A 108 0.44 2.05 -3.88
C MET A 108 1.67 2.03 -4.80
N ILE A 109 1.91 0.94 -5.52
CA ILE A 109 2.99 0.84 -6.51
C ILE A 109 2.79 1.86 -7.64
N GLN A 110 1.57 1.94 -8.18
CA GLN A 110 1.25 2.88 -9.24
C GLN A 110 1.40 4.33 -8.77
N GLN A 111 0.94 4.65 -7.57
CA GLN A 111 1.10 5.98 -6.99
C GLN A 111 2.58 6.32 -6.75
N GLY A 112 3.38 5.36 -6.27
CA GLY A 112 4.82 5.53 -6.12
C GLY A 112 5.56 5.75 -7.45
N LEU A 113 5.07 5.18 -8.56
CA LEU A 113 5.59 5.46 -9.90
C LEU A 113 5.24 6.89 -10.35
N LYS A 114 4.00 7.35 -10.10
CA LYS A 114 3.57 8.72 -10.43
C LYS A 114 4.38 9.77 -9.66
N ILE A 115 4.59 9.57 -8.35
CA ILE A 115 5.39 10.47 -7.51
C ILE A 115 6.82 10.57 -8.05
N ARG A 116 7.49 9.45 -8.30
CA ARG A 116 8.83 9.46 -8.90
C ARG A 116 8.89 10.16 -10.25
N GLY A 117 7.88 9.94 -11.10
CA GLY A 117 7.75 10.65 -12.38
C GLY A 117 7.63 12.16 -12.20
N MET A 118 6.87 12.60 -11.19
CA MET A 118 6.69 14.01 -10.84
C MET A 118 7.97 14.64 -10.28
N GLU A 119 8.67 13.94 -9.40
CA GLU A 119 9.96 14.36 -8.84
C GLU A 119 11.02 14.56 -9.94
N ASN A 120 11.14 13.59 -10.85
CA ASN A 120 12.03 13.70 -12.01
C ASN A 120 11.68 14.89 -12.92
N LEU A 121 10.38 15.16 -13.11
CA LEU A 121 9.94 16.31 -13.89
C LEU A 121 10.30 17.63 -13.19
N LEU A 122 10.07 17.71 -11.88
CA LEU A 122 10.44 18.87 -11.07
C LEU A 122 11.94 19.16 -11.14
N GLU A 123 12.77 18.14 -10.93
CA GLU A 123 14.23 18.25 -11.01
C GLU A 123 14.68 18.82 -12.36
N ARG A 124 14.15 18.28 -13.47
CA ARG A 124 14.43 18.82 -14.82
C ARG A 124 14.01 20.28 -14.96
N ARG A 125 12.84 20.67 -14.45
CA ARG A 125 12.36 22.06 -14.52
C ARG A 125 13.20 23.01 -13.67
N PHE A 126 13.69 22.57 -12.52
CA PHE A 126 14.64 23.34 -11.73
C PHE A 126 15.98 23.51 -12.45
N GLY A 127 16.50 22.44 -13.06
CA GLY A 127 17.72 22.48 -13.87
C GLY A 127 17.61 23.45 -15.06
N GLU A 128 16.51 23.39 -15.82
CA GLU A 128 16.23 24.34 -16.90
C GLU A 128 16.22 25.80 -16.40
N LEU A 129 15.64 26.04 -15.22
CA LEU A 129 15.56 27.39 -14.66
C LEU A 129 16.92 27.89 -14.13
N ALA A 130 17.81 26.98 -13.70
CA ALA A 130 19.17 27.30 -13.32
C ALA A 130 20.02 27.67 -14.55
N LEU A 131 19.96 26.84 -15.60
CA LEU A 131 20.64 27.08 -16.87
C LEU A 131 20.18 28.39 -17.53
N ASP A 132 18.88 28.68 -17.51
CA ASP A 132 18.33 29.96 -18.01
C ASP A 132 18.94 31.17 -17.28
N LYS A 133 19.21 31.06 -15.98
CA LYS A 133 19.82 32.16 -15.19
C LYS A 133 21.29 32.32 -15.52
N GLU A 134 22.03 31.23 -15.62
CA GLU A 134 23.45 31.22 -15.99
C GLU A 134 23.66 31.80 -17.39
N ASN A 135 22.89 31.34 -18.39
CA ASN A 135 22.94 31.85 -19.75
C ASN A 135 22.65 33.35 -19.85
N LYS A 136 21.72 33.86 -19.04
CA LYS A 136 21.46 35.31 -18.97
C LYS A 136 22.64 36.09 -18.38
N GLN A 137 23.29 35.55 -17.34
CA GLN A 137 24.47 36.18 -16.75
C GLN A 137 25.63 36.22 -17.75
N LEU A 138 25.88 35.12 -18.46
CA LEU A 138 26.89 35.05 -19.51
C LEU A 138 26.61 36.04 -20.64
N SER A 139 25.37 36.11 -21.13
CA SER A 139 24.97 37.06 -22.16
C SER A 139 25.21 38.52 -21.75
N LEU A 140 24.93 38.87 -20.49
CA LEU A 140 25.18 40.22 -19.96
C LEU A 140 26.69 40.54 -19.87
N LEU A 141 27.51 39.54 -19.52
CA LEU A 141 28.97 39.70 -19.50
C LEU A 141 29.53 39.87 -20.91
N ASP A 142 29.05 39.09 -21.88
CA ASP A 142 29.44 39.19 -23.29
C ASP A 142 29.05 40.57 -23.86
N GLU A 143 27.84 41.05 -23.58
CA GLU A 143 27.38 42.39 -23.98
C GLU A 143 28.26 43.50 -23.37
N ALA A 144 28.58 43.39 -22.08
CA ALA A 144 29.44 44.37 -21.40
C ALA A 144 30.88 44.37 -21.96
N TRP A 145 31.41 43.19 -22.29
CA TRP A 145 32.72 43.06 -22.92
C TRP A 145 32.76 43.66 -24.32
N LEU A 146 31.74 43.38 -25.15
CA LEU A 146 31.61 43.97 -26.49
C LEU A 146 31.49 45.49 -26.45
N GLN A 147 30.78 46.05 -25.46
CA GLN A 147 30.65 47.48 -25.29
C GLN A 147 32.00 48.12 -24.93
N LYS A 148 32.76 47.51 -24.00
CA LYS A 148 34.11 47.97 -23.65
C LYS A 148 35.05 48.00 -24.86
N GLN A 149 35.02 46.98 -25.72
CA GLN A 149 35.83 46.97 -26.94
C GLN A 149 35.47 48.08 -27.93
N LYS A 150 34.19 48.46 -28.01
CA LYS A 150 33.75 49.57 -28.86
C LYS A 150 34.17 50.93 -28.31
N ASP A 151 34.16 51.07 -26.98
CA ASP A 151 34.53 52.33 -26.32
C ASP A 151 36.06 52.57 -26.34
N GLU A 152 36.85 51.51 -26.55
CA GLU A 152 38.32 51.55 -26.65
C GLU A 152 38.84 51.67 -28.11
N ALA A 153 37.95 51.65 -29.11
CA ALA A 153 38.25 51.73 -30.55
C ALA A 153 37.91 53.12 -31.15
#